data_AF-A0A5N7WFW9-F1
#
_entry.id   AF-A0A5N7WFW9-F1
#
_cell.length_a   1.000
_cell.length_b   1.000
_cell.length_c   1.000
_cell.angle_alpha   90.00
_cell.angle_beta   90.00
_cell.angle_gamma   90.00
#
_symmetry.space_group_name_H-M   'P 1'
#
loop_
_entity.id
_entity.type
_entity.pdbx_description
1 polymer ?
#
loop_
_entity_poly.entity_id
_entity_poly.type
_entity_poly.pdbx_seq_one_letter_code
_entity_poly.pdbx_strand_id
1 'polypeptide(L)' 'MERYRFNVFGDIVLIERRDSAWRCFSVGADGKLGFVDLAVPSEVSCEELPQYLYDIFHESAASSDGDIFEIV' A
#
# COMPACT_ATOMS: atom_id res chain seq x y z
N MET A 1 16.56 3.78 -2.28
CA MET A 1 15.42 2.86 -2.21
C MET A 1 14.32 3.60 -1.50
N GLU A 2 13.28 3.99 -2.22
CA GLU A 2 12.13 4.70 -1.66
C GLU A 2 11.17 3.67 -1.07
N ARG A 3 10.74 3.89 0.17
CA ARG A 3 9.86 2.99 0.91
C ARG A 3 8.79 3.82 1.58
N TYR A 4 7.55 3.44 1.34
CA TYR A 4 6.37 4.10 1.85
C TYR A 4 5.52 3.07 2.59
N ARG A 5 5.00 3.44 3.74
CA ARG A 5 4.07 2.61 4.50
C ARG A 5 2.72 3.27 4.49
N PHE A 6 1.69 2.50 4.23
CA PHE A 6 0.33 2.97 4.24
C PHE A 6 -0.48 2.15 5.22
N ASN A 7 -1.32 2.81 6.00
CA ASN A 7 -2.46 2.17 6.60
C ASN A 7 -3.50 2.00 5.50
N VAL A 8 -3.96 0.77 5.27
CA VAL A 8 -5.02 0.42 4.33
C VAL A 8 -6.14 -0.22 5.15
N PHE A 9 -7.11 0.59 5.59
CA PHE A 9 -8.25 0.13 6.39
C PHE A 9 -7.89 -0.62 7.68
N GLY A 10 -6.71 -0.38 8.25
CA GLY A 10 -6.21 -1.02 9.47
C GLY A 10 -5.11 -2.06 9.24
N ASP A 11 -4.90 -2.49 7.99
CA ASP A 11 -3.76 -3.30 7.59
C ASP A 11 -2.60 -2.41 7.14
N ILE A 12 -1.37 -2.76 7.49
CA ILE A 12 -0.20 -2.00 7.06
C ILE A 12 0.33 -2.60 5.75
N VAL A 13 0.45 -1.76 4.72
CA VAL A 13 1.07 -2.11 3.44
C VAL A 13 2.37 -1.32 3.27
N LEU A 14 3.47 -2.03 3.05
CA LEU A 14 4.76 -1.48 2.66
C LEU A 14 4.88 -1.52 1.14
N ILE A 15 5.13 -0.36 0.53
CA ILE A 15 5.41 -0.22 -0.89
C ILE A 15 6.84 0.27 -1.04
N GLU A 16 7.66 -0.47 -1.79
CA GLU A 16 9.03 -0.04 -2.10
C GLU A 16 9.26 0.08 -3.60
N ARG A 17 9.98 1.14 -3.99
CA ARG A 17 10.44 1.31 -5.37
C ARG A 17 11.70 0.48 -5.58
N ARG A 18 11.60 -0.50 -6.47
CA ARG A 18 12.69 -1.37 -6.90
C ARG A 18 12.91 -1.19 -8.40
N ASP A 19 14.00 -0.51 -8.74
CA ASP A 19 14.33 -0.17 -10.12
C ASP A 19 13.19 0.64 -10.75
N SER A 20 12.55 0.11 -11.80
CA SER A 20 11.41 0.72 -12.47
C SER A 20 10.07 0.16 -12.02
N ALA A 21 10.00 -0.65 -10.96
CA ALA A 21 8.75 -1.28 -10.52
C ALA A 21 8.48 -1.07 -9.03
N TRP A 22 7.21 -1.13 -8.67
CA TRP A 22 6.77 -1.15 -7.28
C TRP A 22 6.69 -2.58 -6.77
N ARG A 23 7.09 -2.79 -5.52
CA ARG A 23 6.86 -4.03 -4.79
C ARG A 23 6.05 -3.74 -3.55
N CYS A 24 5.03 -4.56 -3.33
CA CYS A 24 4.07 -4.37 -2.26
C CYS A 24 4.12 -5.55 -1.29
N PHE A 25 4.09 -5.22 -0.01
CA PHE A 25 4.15 -6.19 1.07
C PHE A 25 3.12 -5.83 2.13
N SER A 26 2.46 -6.81 2.72
CA SER A 26 1.67 -6.62 3.93
C SER A 26 2.60 -6.75 5.13
N VAL A 27 2.35 -5.96 6.17
CA VAL A 27 3.11 -6.03 7.42
C VAL A 27 2.17 -6.61 8.47
N GLY A 28 2.40 -7.87 8.84
CA GLY A 28 1.64 -8.52 9.90
C GLY A 28 1.92 -7.88 11.26
N ALA A 29 1.04 -8.11 12.24
CA ALA A 29 1.20 -7.59 13.61
C ALA A 29 2.53 -7.99 14.29
N ASP A 30 3.15 -9.09 13.87
CA ASP A 30 4.48 -9.57 14.31
C ASP A 30 5.65 -8.85 13.59
N GLY A 31 5.36 -7.88 12.71
CA GLY A 31 6.35 -7.15 11.90
C GLY A 31 6.85 -7.93 10.67
N LYS A 32 6.36 -9.14 10.43
CA LYS A 32 6.72 -9.96 9.26
C LYS A 32 6.11 -9.39 7.98
N LEU A 33 6.89 -9.45 6.91
CA LEU A 33 6.45 -9.08 5.56
C LEU A 33 5.80 -10.27 4.86
N GLY A 34 4.58 -10.09 4.37
CA GLY A 34 3.91 -10.97 3.43
C GLY A 34 3.92 -10.35 2.02
N PHE A 35 4.03 -11.16 0.97
CA PHE A 35 3.86 -10.65 -0.39
C PHE A 35 2.39 -10.32 -0.64
N VAL A 36 2.14 -9.16 -1.26
CA VAL A 36 0.81 -8.77 -1.71
C VAL A 36 0.79 -8.79 -3.23
N ASP A 37 -0.22 -9.43 -3.80
CA ASP A 37 -0.47 -9.43 -5.24
C ASP A 37 -1.13 -8.10 -5.63
N LEU A 38 -0.35 -7.01 -5.58
CA LEU A 38 -0.77 -5.66 -5.95
C LEU A 38 0.11 -5.16 -7.09
N ALA A 39 -0.50 -5.01 -8.26
CA ALA A 39 0.19 -4.61 -9.48
C ALA A 39 0.17 -3.08 -9.66
N VAL A 40 0.99 -2.36 -8.90
CA VAL A 40 1.12 -0.90 -9.06
C VAL A 40 1.94 -0.55 -10.32
N PRO A 41 1.39 0.22 -11.28
CA PRO A 41 2.13 0.64 -12.46
C PRO A 41 3.35 1.51 -12.10
N SER A 42 4.43 1.37 -12.86
CA SER A 42 5.69 2.12 -12.66
C SER A 42 5.55 3.64 -12.81
N GLU A 43 4.54 4.07 -13.56
CA GLU A 43 4.21 5.45 -13.86
C GLU A 43 3.55 6.16 -12.66
N VAL A 44 2.97 5.40 -11.73
CA VAL A 44 2.38 5.95 -10.50
C VAL A 44 3.49 6.55 -9.65
N SER A 45 3.33 7.83 -9.34
CA SER A 45 4.23 8.59 -8.46
C SER A 45 3.94 8.27 -6.99
N CYS A 46 4.88 8.56 -6.09
CA CYS A 46 4.67 8.34 -4.66
C CYS A 46 3.47 9.12 -4.10
N GLU A 47 3.24 10.33 -4.61
CA GLU A 47 2.10 11.19 -4.26
C GLU A 47 0.75 10.62 -4.74
N GLU A 48 0.77 9.75 -5.75
CA GLU A 48 -0.42 9.12 -6.33
C GLU A 48 -0.73 7.76 -5.69
N LEU A 49 0.22 7.17 -4.93
CA LEU A 49 0.04 5.89 -4.26
C LEU A 49 -1.18 5.85 -3.32
N PRO A 50 -1.46 6.87 -2.48
CA PRO A 50 -2.65 6.84 -1.62
C PRO A 50 -3.94 6.74 -2.43
N GLN A 51 -4.07 7.54 -3.49
CA GLN A 51 -5.24 7.55 -4.36
C GLN A 51 -5.37 6.23 -5.13
N TYR A 52 -4.25 5.70 -5.63
CA TYR A 52 -4.22 4.40 -6.32
C TYR A 52 -4.67 3.27 -5.38
N LEU A 53 -4.16 3.25 -4.14
CA LEU A 53 -4.59 2.28 -3.13
C LEU A 53 -6.07 2.43 -2.82
N TYR A 54 -6.59 3.66 -2.76
CA TYR A 54 -8.01 3.89 -2.56
C TYR A 54 -8.82 3.27 -3.69
N ASP A 55 -8.46 3.52 -4.95
CA ASP A 55 -9.17 2.96 -6.11
C ASP A 55 -9.16 1.41 -6.12
N ILE A 56 -8.04 0.79 -5.75
CA ILE A 56 -7.95 -0.68 -5.70
C ILE A 56 -8.72 -1.28 -4.51
N PHE A 57 -8.67 -0.66 -3.34
CA PHE A 57 -9.23 -1.22 -2.10
C PHE A 57 -10.60 -0.64 -1.72
N HIS A 58 -11.18 0.31 -2.47
CA HIS A 58 -12.46 0.95 -2.11
C HIS A 58 -13.63 -0.03 -1.97
N GLU A 59 -13.66 -1.12 -2.74
CA GLU A 59 -14.71 -2.14 -2.58
C GLU A 59 -14.60 -2.87 -1.22
N SER A 60 -13.38 -3.00 -0.69
CA SER A 60 -13.11 -3.58 0.62
C SER A 60 -13.32 -2.56 1.77
N ALA A 61 -13.35 -1.27 1.44
CA ALA A 61 -13.60 -0.17 2.38
C ALA A 61 -15.03 -0.16 2.94
N ALA A 62 -15.99 -0.74 2.19
CA ALA A 62 -17.41 -0.66 2.52
C ALA A 62 -17.77 -1.22 3.91
N SER A 63 -16.90 -2.05 4.50
CA SER A 63 -17.05 -2.65 5.83
C SER A 63 -16.07 -2.15 6.89
N SER A 64 -15.14 -1.24 6.55
CA SER A 64 -14.08 -0.79 7.45
C SER A 64 -14.28 0.68 7.81
N ASP A 65 -14.32 1.00 9.10
CA ASP A 65 -14.27 2.39 9.64
C ASP A 65 -12.88 3.05 9.46
N GLY A 66 -11.98 2.41 8.72
CA GLY A 66 -10.61 2.84 8.50
C GLY A 66 -10.46 3.73 7.27
N ASP A 67 -9.32 4.40 7.18
CA ASP A 67 -8.96 5.27 6.05
C ASP A 67 -7.61 4.84 5.45
N ILE A 68 -7.26 5.37 4.27
CA ILE A 68 -5.95 5.14 3.65
C ILE A 68 -5.06 6.37 3.84
N PHE A 69 -3.97 6.21 4.57
CA PHE A 69 -3.01 7.29 4.81
C PHE A 69 -1.58 6.77 4.96
N GLU A 70 -0.61 7.61 4.64
CA GLU A 70 0.81 7.31 4.81
C GLU A 70 1.19 7.32 6.30
N ILE A 71 1.98 6.34 6.71
CA ILE A 71 2.56 6.20 8.04
C ILE A 71 4.01 6.70 7.98
N VAL A 72 4.26 7.89 8.53
CA VAL A 72 5.58 8.54 8.65
C VAL A 72 6.37 8.08 9.88
#